data_AF-V8NIK0-F1
#
_entry.id   AF-V8NIK0-F1
#
_cell.length_a   1.000
_cell.length_b   1.000
_cell.length_c   1.000
_cell.angle_alpha   90.00
_cell.angle_beta   90.00
_cell.angle_gamma   90.00
#
_symmetry.space_group_name_H-M   'P 1'
#
loop_
_entity.id
_entity.type
_entity.pdbx_description
1 polymer ?
#
loop_
_entity_poly.entity_id
_entity_poly.type
_entity_poly.pdbx_seq_one_letter_code
_entity_poly.pdbx_strand_id
1 'polypeptide(L)'
;MAALDLAGVFISQTFSRLGLGESSASELANLTDVLRLFGQMKMLGFLFGALRDCDRPVALKACEVLLALKSAVCKHRSKSSPSGDASGLKEVPTESPSSLSRLPAGEATEKDCQDPERLCRILEFTDLEGLRRTLDVSSDHLERSPQSLLQDLLAAAGNAEENRVDCY
;
A
#
# COMPACT_ATOMS: atom_id res chain seq x y z
N MET A 1 -8.19 12.37 0.48
CA MET A 1 -9.00 11.60 -0.50
C MET A 1 -8.76 12.00 -1.94
N ALA A 2 -9.04 13.24 -2.39
CA ALA A 2 -8.94 13.63 -3.81
C ALA A 2 -7.58 13.32 -4.50
N ALA A 3 -6.46 13.46 -3.78
CA ALA A 3 -5.13 13.11 -4.30
C ALA A 3 -4.97 11.60 -4.58
N LEU A 4 -5.53 10.74 -3.73
CA LEU A 4 -5.52 9.28 -3.92
C LEU A 4 -6.41 8.87 -5.10
N ASP A 5 -7.55 9.52 -5.26
CA ASP A 5 -8.44 9.29 -6.40
C ASP A 5 -7.75 9.66 -7.72
N LEU A 6 -7.08 10.82 -7.75
CA LEU A 6 -6.32 11.25 -8.92
C LEU A 6 -5.17 10.28 -9.23
N ALA A 7 -4.45 9.81 -8.21
CA ALA A 7 -3.40 8.80 -8.38
C ALA A 7 -3.96 7.50 -8.99
N GLY A 8 -5.11 7.03 -8.49
CA GLY A 8 -5.79 5.84 -9.03
C GLY A 8 -6.22 6.00 -10.49
N VAL A 9 -6.79 7.16 -10.84
CA VAL A 9 -7.17 7.48 -12.22
C VAL A 9 -5.94 7.55 -13.12
N PHE A 10 -4.87 8.21 -12.67
CA PHE A 10 -3.63 8.34 -13.43
C PHE A 10 -2.98 6.97 -13.71
N ILE A 11 -2.90 6.10 -12.70
CA ILE A 11 -2.44 4.72 -12.86
C ILE A 11 -3.32 3.99 -13.88
N SER A 12 -4.64 4.04 -13.73
CA SER A 12 -5.56 3.34 -14.63
C SER A 12 -5.41 3.80 -16.09
N GLN A 13 -5.28 5.11 -16.30
CA GLN A 13 -5.12 5.69 -17.64
C GLN A 13 -3.77 5.36 -18.28
N THR A 14 -2.68 5.40 -17.52
CA THR A 14 -1.32 5.10 -18.02
C THR A 14 -1.20 3.64 -18.46
N PHE A 15 -1.71 2.68 -17.68
CA PHE A 15 -1.74 1.27 -18.09
C PHE A 15 -2.73 0.98 -19.22
N SER A 16 -3.83 1.73 -19.32
CA SER A 16 -4.77 1.61 -20.45
C SER A 16 -4.13 2.04 -21.76
N ARG A 17 -3.30 3.09 -21.75
CA ARG A 17 -2.52 3.53 -22.92
C ARG A 17 -1.44 2.52 -23.30
N LEU A 18 -0.83 1.87 -22.30
CA LEU A 18 0.18 0.84 -22.50
C LEU A 18 -0.38 -0.38 -23.25
N GLY A 19 -1.60 -0.80 -22.91
CA GLY A 19 -2.24 -1.97 -23.53
C GLY A 19 -2.76 -1.79 -24.96
N LEU A 20 -2.55 -0.62 -25.58
CA LEU A 20 -2.96 -0.28 -26.94
C LEU A 20 -1.80 -0.31 -27.95
N GLY A 21 -0.54 -0.48 -27.51
CA GLY A 21 0.65 -0.38 -28.37
C GLY A 21 1.55 -1.62 -28.35
N GLU A 22 1.61 -2.28 -29.52
CA GLU A 22 2.71 -3.06 -30.13
C GLU A 22 3.52 -4.10 -29.33
N SER A 23 3.80 -5.25 -29.99
CA SER A 23 4.82 -6.31 -29.76
C SER A 23 5.44 -6.49 -28.36
N SER A 24 5.49 -7.74 -27.88
CA SER A 24 5.87 -8.11 -26.49
C SER A 24 7.22 -7.59 -25.97
N ALA A 25 8.19 -7.31 -26.86
CA ALA A 25 9.48 -6.72 -26.48
C ALA A 25 9.38 -5.21 -26.17
N SER A 26 8.53 -4.47 -26.90
CA SER A 26 8.27 -3.05 -26.63
C SER A 26 7.43 -2.89 -25.35
N GLU A 27 6.49 -3.80 -25.13
CA GLU A 27 5.67 -3.87 -23.93
C GLU A 27 6.50 -3.84 -22.62
N LEU A 28 7.53 -4.68 -22.49
CA LEU A 28 8.34 -4.72 -21.26
C LEU A 28 9.15 -3.44 -21.04
N ALA A 29 9.67 -2.84 -22.12
CA ALA A 29 10.35 -1.55 -22.07
C ALA A 29 9.38 -0.44 -21.63
N ASN A 30 8.18 -0.41 -22.21
CA ASN A 30 7.16 0.58 -21.89
C ASN A 30 6.67 0.43 -20.44
N LEU A 31 6.53 -0.79 -19.92
CA LEU A 31 6.20 -1.03 -18.49
C LEU A 31 7.28 -0.46 -17.57
N THR A 32 8.54 -0.74 -17.89
CA THR A 32 9.70 -0.27 -17.13
C THR A 32 9.75 1.26 -17.09
N ASP A 33 9.45 1.91 -18.21
CA ASP A 33 9.39 3.37 -18.31
C ASP A 33 8.20 3.98 -17.54
N VAL A 34 7.03 3.34 -17.57
CA VAL A 34 5.87 3.76 -16.76
C VAL A 34 6.17 3.65 -15.27
N LEU A 35 6.78 2.55 -14.84
CA LEU A 35 7.19 2.38 -13.44
C LEU A 35 8.26 3.40 -13.02
N ARG A 36 9.21 3.69 -13.90
CA ARG A 36 10.20 4.76 -13.69
C ARG A 36 9.53 6.12 -13.55
N LEU A 37 8.51 6.42 -14.37
CA LEU A 37 7.73 7.64 -14.30
C LEU A 37 7.03 7.79 -12.95
N PHE A 38 6.39 6.73 -12.44
CA PHE A 38 5.78 6.73 -11.11
C PHE A 38 6.81 6.93 -10.00
N GLY A 39 8.00 6.35 -10.16
CA GLY A 39 9.14 6.57 -9.27
C GLY A 39 9.59 8.02 -9.23
N GLN A 40 9.74 8.66 -10.40
CA GLN A 40 10.10 10.08 -10.53
C GLN A 40 9.06 11.00 -9.89
N MET A 41 7.76 10.67 -10.05
CA MET A 41 6.65 11.42 -9.46
C MET A 41 6.46 11.15 -7.95
N LYS A 42 7.31 10.31 -7.33
CA LYS A 42 7.19 9.87 -5.93
C LYS A 42 5.80 9.29 -5.59
N MET A 43 5.08 8.77 -6.60
CA MET A 43 3.72 8.27 -6.41
C MET A 43 3.67 7.08 -5.45
N LEU A 44 4.65 6.19 -5.54
CA LEU A 44 4.72 5.03 -4.64
C LEU A 44 5.06 5.44 -3.22
N GLY A 45 5.98 6.38 -3.03
CA GLY A 45 6.26 6.95 -1.71
C GLY A 45 5.01 7.58 -1.10
N PHE A 46 4.24 8.34 -1.90
CA PHE A 46 2.96 8.89 -1.48
C PHE A 46 1.93 7.81 -1.09
N LEU A 47 1.77 6.77 -1.91
CA LEU A 47 0.82 5.68 -1.63
C LEU A 47 1.22 4.84 -0.41
N PHE A 48 2.49 4.49 -0.26
CA PHE A 48 2.98 3.79 0.93
C PHE A 48 2.93 4.65 2.19
N GLY A 49 3.11 5.97 2.06
CA GLY A 49 2.90 6.92 3.14
C GLY A 49 1.43 6.95 3.58
N ALA A 50 0.51 7.11 2.63
CA ALA A 50 -0.93 7.10 2.87
C ALA A 50 -1.43 5.75 3.44
N LEU A 51 -0.78 4.65 3.09
CA LEU A 51 -1.08 3.33 3.65
C LEU A 51 -0.76 3.22 5.15
N ARG A 52 0.16 4.07 5.65
CA ARG A 52 0.56 4.14 7.06
C ARG A 52 -0.15 5.27 7.80
N ASP A 53 -1.08 5.95 7.14
CA ASP A 53 -1.90 6.97 7.76
C ASP A 53 -2.77 6.35 8.85
N CYS A 54 -3.01 7.09 9.93
CA CYS A 54 -3.91 6.68 11.00
C CYS A 54 -5.38 6.82 10.59
N ASP A 55 -5.67 7.61 9.56
CA ASP A 55 -6.98 7.67 8.92
C ASP A 55 -7.22 6.41 8.09
N ARG A 56 -8.06 5.51 8.60
CA ARG A 56 -8.36 4.23 7.98
C ARG A 56 -8.98 4.38 6.57
N PRO A 57 -9.99 5.25 6.32
CA PRO A 57 -10.42 5.57 4.96
C PRO A 57 -9.27 5.93 4.00
N VAL A 58 -8.27 6.70 4.46
CA VAL A 58 -7.08 7.05 3.67
C VAL A 58 -6.22 5.82 3.40
N ALA A 59 -5.92 5.03 4.43
CA ALA A 59 -5.11 3.81 4.33
C ALA A 59 -5.76 2.75 3.44
N LEU A 60 -7.08 2.53 3.58
CA LEU A 60 -7.87 1.65 2.72
C LEU A 60 -7.78 2.09 1.27
N LYS A 61 -7.96 3.38 1.00
CA LYS A 61 -7.93 3.88 -0.37
C LYS A 61 -6.54 3.74 -1.00
N ALA A 62 -5.49 4.01 -0.23
CA ALA A 62 -4.12 3.78 -0.67
C ALA A 62 -3.87 2.29 -0.98
N CYS A 63 -4.38 1.38 -0.12
CA CYS A 63 -4.29 -0.06 -0.33
C CYS A 63 -4.99 -0.51 -1.62
N GLU A 64 -6.20 -0.01 -1.89
CA GLU A 64 -6.94 -0.28 -3.14
C GLU A 64 -6.13 0.15 -4.38
N VAL A 65 -5.56 1.36 -4.37
CA VAL A 65 -4.78 1.87 -5.50
C VAL A 65 -3.51 1.03 -5.71
N LEU A 66 -2.83 0.62 -4.64
CA LEU A 66 -1.66 -0.26 -4.72
C LEU A 66 -2.02 -1.66 -5.25
N LEU A 67 -3.19 -2.20 -4.87
CA LEU A 67 -3.71 -3.47 -5.42
C LEU A 67 -4.02 -3.36 -6.92
N ALA A 68 -4.65 -2.26 -7.33
CA ALA A 68 -4.92 -2.00 -8.74
C ALA A 68 -3.61 -1.93 -9.55
N LEU A 69 -2.61 -1.21 -9.02
CA LEU A 69 -1.28 -1.14 -9.61
C LEU A 69 -0.62 -2.51 -9.73
N LYS A 70 -0.61 -3.30 -8.64
CA LYS A 70 -0.09 -4.68 -8.63
C LYS A 70 -0.75 -5.53 -9.70
N SER A 71 -2.07 -5.47 -9.82
CA SER A 71 -2.81 -6.21 -10.84
C SER A 71 -2.45 -5.80 -12.27
N ALA A 72 -2.25 -4.51 -12.52
CA ALA A 72 -1.88 -3.97 -13.82
C ALA A 72 -0.48 -4.41 -14.26
N VAL A 73 0.48 -4.38 -13.33
CA VAL A 73 1.85 -4.87 -13.54
C VAL A 73 1.86 -6.38 -13.83
N CYS A 74 1.14 -7.19 -13.02
CA CYS A 74 1.05 -8.64 -13.24
C CYS A 74 0.44 -8.98 -14.61
N LYS A 75 -0.65 -8.31 -15.00
CA LYS A 75 -1.32 -8.52 -16.28
C LYS A 75 -0.40 -8.24 -17.47
N HIS A 76 0.49 -7.25 -17.34
CA HIS A 76 1.44 -6.90 -18.38
C HIS A 76 2.58 -7.92 -18.49
N ARG A 77 3.07 -8.43 -17.36
CA ARG A 77 4.10 -9.47 -17.33
C ARG A 77 3.61 -10.77 -17.97
N SER A 78 2.40 -11.20 -17.67
CA SER A 78 1.82 -12.45 -18.20
C SER A 78 1.54 -12.44 -19.71
N LYS A 79 1.32 -11.27 -20.32
CA LYS A 79 1.11 -11.16 -21.78
C LYS A 79 2.39 -11.34 -22.60
N SER A 80 3.54 -11.05 -21.99
CA SER A 80 4.85 -11.17 -22.64
C SER A 80 5.36 -12.61 -22.75
N SER A 81 4.68 -13.58 -22.11
CA SER A 81 5.03 -14.99 -22.15
C SER A 81 4.16 -15.75 -23.17
N PRO A 82 4.71 -16.26 -24.28
CA PRO A 82 4.02 -17.26 -25.08
C PRO A 82 3.90 -18.55 -24.25
N SER A 83 2.70 -19.14 -24.27
CA SER A 83 2.32 -20.39 -23.62
C SER A 83 3.40 -21.49 -23.62
N GLY A 84 3.66 -22.08 -22.45
CA GLY A 84 4.22 -23.43 -22.29
C GLY A 84 5.43 -23.52 -21.37
N ASP A 85 5.21 -23.79 -20.08
CA ASP A 85 5.59 -25.06 -19.44
C ASP A 85 5.23 -24.99 -17.95
N ALA A 86 4.77 -26.13 -17.42
CA ALA A 86 4.59 -26.33 -16.00
C ALA A 86 5.94 -26.58 -15.33
N SER A 87 5.99 -26.33 -14.02
CA SER A 87 7.05 -26.77 -13.08
C SER A 87 8.23 -25.82 -12.88
N GLY A 88 8.37 -25.38 -11.63
CA GLY A 88 9.48 -24.55 -11.16
C GLY A 88 9.26 -24.14 -9.71
N LEU A 89 9.32 -25.12 -8.81
CA LEU A 89 9.33 -24.93 -7.36
C LEU A 89 10.50 -24.01 -6.92
N LYS A 90 10.35 -23.42 -5.72
CA LYS A 90 11.37 -22.81 -4.84
C LYS A 90 11.80 -21.37 -5.21
N GLU A 91 11.82 -20.36 -4.32
CA GLU A 91 11.96 -20.38 -2.87
C GLU A 91 11.04 -19.35 -2.18
N VAL A 92 10.49 -19.77 -1.05
CA VAL A 92 9.91 -18.91 -0.02
C VAL A 92 11.07 -18.34 0.81
N PRO A 93 11.29 -17.02 0.88
CA PRO A 93 12.04 -16.45 1.99
C PRO A 93 11.15 -16.57 3.23
N THR A 94 11.57 -17.41 4.17
CA THR A 94 11.01 -17.52 5.52
C THR A 94 11.33 -16.23 6.28
N GLU A 95 10.58 -15.18 6.00
CA GLU A 95 10.64 -13.93 6.75
C GLU A 95 9.19 -13.61 7.16
N SER A 96 8.93 -13.70 8.46
CA SER A 96 7.63 -13.48 9.09
C SER A 96 6.90 -12.24 8.54
N PRO A 97 5.56 -12.28 8.34
CA PRO A 97 4.78 -11.20 7.70
C PRO A 97 4.52 -10.01 8.65
N SER A 98 5.51 -9.62 9.44
CA SER A 98 5.49 -8.45 10.31
C SER A 98 6.36 -7.33 9.72
N SER A 99 6.11 -6.94 8.46
CA SER A 99 6.96 -6.00 7.72
C SER A 99 6.25 -4.71 7.31
N LEU A 100 5.30 -4.21 8.11
CA LEU A 100 4.90 -2.80 8.00
C LEU A 100 5.98 -1.86 8.55
N SER A 101 6.91 -2.35 9.37
CA SER A 101 8.06 -1.60 9.88
C SER A 101 9.20 -1.44 8.87
N ARG A 102 9.25 -2.29 7.83
CA ARG A 102 10.33 -2.33 6.83
C ARG A 102 9.99 -1.61 5.52
N LEU A 103 8.77 -1.08 5.39
CA LEU A 103 8.47 -0.11 4.34
C LEU A 103 9.18 1.21 4.67
N PRO A 104 9.78 1.88 3.68
CA PRO A 104 10.71 2.96 3.93
C PRO A 104 9.96 4.18 4.50
N ALA A 105 10.06 4.39 5.81
CA ALA A 105 9.73 5.66 6.46
C ALA A 105 11.07 6.36 6.74
N GLY A 106 11.47 7.25 5.84
CA GLY A 106 12.66 8.07 6.04
C GLY A 106 13.31 8.51 4.73
N GLU A 107 13.70 9.79 4.71
CA GLU A 107 14.23 10.58 3.59
C GLU A 107 15.47 9.97 2.88
N ALA A 108 16.06 8.88 3.40
CA ALA A 108 17.20 8.18 2.81
C ALA A 108 16.85 7.25 1.61
N THR A 109 15.58 7.13 1.23
CA THR A 109 15.07 6.07 0.32
C THR A 109 14.42 6.58 -0.97
N GLU A 110 14.56 7.87 -1.29
CA GLU A 110 14.03 8.42 -2.54
C GLU A 110 14.65 7.77 -3.79
N LYS A 111 15.86 7.20 -3.66
CA LYS A 111 16.56 6.48 -4.73
C LYS A 111 16.02 5.07 -4.99
N ASP A 112 15.48 4.39 -4.00
CA ASP A 112 15.01 3.00 -4.15
C ASP A 112 13.70 2.90 -4.92
N CYS A 113 12.91 3.98 -4.91
CA CYS A 113 11.67 4.06 -5.68
C CYS A 113 11.87 4.41 -7.17
N GLN A 114 13.12 4.64 -7.62
CA GLN A 114 13.39 4.93 -9.04
C GLN A 114 13.76 3.70 -9.86
N ASP A 115 14.07 2.58 -9.20
CA ASP A 115 14.39 1.32 -9.86
C ASP A 115 13.10 0.49 -10.09
N PRO A 116 12.63 0.36 -11.34
CA PRO A 116 11.38 -0.32 -11.66
C PRO A 116 11.38 -1.80 -11.28
N GLU A 117 12.54 -2.47 -11.23
CA GLU A 117 12.61 -3.86 -10.78
C GLU A 117 12.40 -3.97 -9.27
N ARG A 118 13.03 -3.07 -8.49
CA ARG A 118 12.81 -3.00 -7.04
C ARG A 118 11.35 -2.69 -6.73
N LEU A 119 10.73 -1.77 -7.47
CA LEU A 119 9.32 -1.45 -7.31
C LEU A 119 8.41 -2.67 -7.55
N CYS A 120 8.67 -3.43 -8.61
CA CYS A 120 7.95 -4.68 -8.86
C CYS A 120 8.09 -5.66 -7.68
N ARG A 121 9.31 -5.85 -7.18
CA ARG A 121 9.55 -6.74 -6.02
C ARG A 121 8.82 -6.25 -4.77
N ILE A 122 8.88 -4.95 -4.47
CA ILE A 122 8.15 -4.39 -3.32
C ILE A 122 6.65 -4.66 -3.45
N LEU A 123 6.05 -4.39 -4.62
CA LEU A 123 4.63 -4.68 -4.85
C LEU A 123 4.31 -6.18 -4.75
N GLU A 124 5.20 -7.05 -5.23
CA GLU A 124 5.04 -8.50 -5.20
C GLU A 124 5.07 -9.05 -3.76
N PHE A 125 6.09 -8.68 -2.98
CA PHE A 125 6.30 -9.14 -1.60
C PHE A 125 5.41 -8.45 -0.56
N THR A 126 4.80 -7.31 -0.89
CA THR A 126 3.83 -6.67 0.02
C THR A 126 2.51 -7.42 -0.01
N ASP A 127 2.10 -7.96 1.13
CA ASP A 127 0.79 -8.60 1.32
C ASP A 127 -0.32 -7.54 1.45
N LEU A 128 -0.64 -6.90 0.33
CA LEU A 128 -1.71 -5.90 0.23
C LEU A 128 -3.10 -6.51 0.45
N GLU A 129 -3.29 -7.79 0.14
CA GLU A 129 -4.56 -8.51 0.37
C GLU A 129 -4.82 -8.72 1.86
N GLY A 130 -3.82 -9.23 2.60
CA GLY A 130 -3.88 -9.35 4.06
C GLY A 130 -4.01 -7.99 4.74
N LEU A 131 -3.33 -6.97 4.21
CA LEU A 131 -3.45 -5.61 4.72
C LEU A 131 -4.86 -5.03 4.50
N ARG A 132 -5.45 -5.20 3.31
CA ARG A 132 -6.84 -4.78 3.05
C ARG A 132 -7.81 -5.47 4.01
N ARG A 133 -7.68 -6.78 4.22
CA ARG A 133 -8.53 -7.52 5.18
C ARG A 133 -8.36 -7.01 6.61
N THR A 134 -7.11 -6.71 7.00
CA THR A 134 -6.81 -6.15 8.32
C THR A 134 -7.46 -4.80 8.49
N LEU A 135 -7.37 -3.93 7.48
CA LEU A 135 -8.04 -2.64 7.46
C LEU A 135 -9.57 -2.82 7.45
N ASP A 136 -10.13 -3.74 6.67
CA ASP A 136 -11.57 -4.00 6.61
C ASP A 136 -12.16 -4.43 7.97
N VAL A 137 -11.41 -5.24 8.73
CA VAL A 137 -11.82 -5.73 10.05
C VAL A 137 -11.42 -4.77 11.18
N SER A 138 -10.42 -3.91 10.97
CA SER A 138 -10.08 -2.87 11.93
C SER A 138 -11.25 -1.91 12.01
N SER A 139 -11.94 -1.93 13.14
CA SER A 139 -13.07 -1.04 13.35
C SER A 139 -12.55 0.39 13.53
N ASP A 140 -13.23 1.34 12.89
CA ASP A 140 -13.07 2.78 13.07
C ASP A 140 -13.50 3.17 14.49
N HIS A 141 -12.76 2.71 15.50
CA HIS A 141 -13.06 2.93 16.91
C HIS A 141 -12.63 4.31 17.38
N LEU A 142 -12.87 5.35 16.58
CA LEU A 142 -13.07 6.70 17.11
C LEU A 142 -14.55 6.82 17.48
N GLU A 143 -14.90 5.99 18.47
CA GLU A 143 -16.04 6.13 19.39
C GLU A 143 -17.43 5.95 18.79
N ARG A 144 -18.19 5.06 19.44
CA ARG A 144 -19.55 4.66 19.03
C ARG A 144 -20.57 5.81 19.00
N SER A 145 -20.17 7.02 19.39
CA SER A 145 -20.93 8.27 19.43
C SER A 145 -20.12 9.24 20.30
N PRO A 146 -20.22 10.57 20.14
CA PRO A 146 -19.70 11.53 21.11
C PRO A 146 -20.19 11.27 22.55
N GLN A 147 -21.31 10.55 22.71
CA GLN A 147 -21.84 10.11 24.00
C GLN A 147 -21.07 8.93 24.60
N SER A 148 -20.47 8.06 23.77
CA SER A 148 -19.59 6.96 24.20
C SER A 148 -18.27 7.52 24.74
N LEU A 149 -17.68 8.47 24.01
CA LEU A 149 -16.49 9.23 24.45
C LEU A 149 -16.70 9.86 25.82
N LEU A 150 -17.82 10.57 25.97
CA LEU A 150 -18.11 11.29 27.20
C LEU A 150 -18.30 10.32 28.38
N GLN A 151 -18.92 9.16 28.16
CA GLN A 151 -19.06 8.13 29.18
C GLN A 151 -17.70 7.55 29.58
N ASP A 152 -16.84 7.23 28.61
CA ASP A 152 -15.51 6.69 28.89
C ASP A 152 -14.63 7.70 29.64
N LEU A 153 -14.69 8.98 29.26
CA LEU A 153 -13.96 10.07 29.92
C LEU A 153 -14.48 10.33 31.34
N LEU A 154 -15.80 10.35 31.53
CA LEU A 154 -16.40 10.46 32.87
C LEU A 154 -16.08 9.24 33.74
N ALA A 155 -16.06 8.04 33.16
CA ALA A 155 -15.71 6.80 33.83
C ALA A 155 -14.22 6.69 34.15
N ALA A 156 -13.34 7.44 33.47
CA ALA A 156 -11.91 7.57 33.76
C ALA A 156 -11.58 8.75 34.71
N ALA A 157 -12.45 9.76 34.77
CA ALA A 157 -12.34 10.88 35.69
C ALA A 157 -12.94 10.58 37.08
N GLY A 158 -14.02 9.80 37.16
CA GLY A 158 -14.69 9.45 38.42
C GLY A 158 -13.84 8.57 39.37
N ASN A 159 -12.81 7.92 38.84
CA ASN A 159 -11.82 7.09 39.53
C ASN A 159 -10.48 7.84 39.73
N ALA A 160 -10.38 9.11 39.33
CA ALA A 160 -9.22 9.95 39.63
C ALA A 160 -9.19 10.43 41.10
N GLU A 161 -10.33 10.41 41.81
CA GLU A 161 -10.40 10.85 43.23
C GLU A 161 -9.72 9.87 44.21
N GLU A 162 -9.55 8.60 43.83
CA GLU A 162 -8.81 7.59 44.61
C GLU A 162 -7.32 7.48 44.26
N ASN A 163 -6.85 8.13 43.19
CA ASN A 163 -5.41 8.17 42.84
C ASN A 163 -4.68 9.34 43.54
N ARG A 164 -4.93 9.52 44.84
CA ARG A 164 -4.07 10.36 45.69
C ARG A 164 -2.82 9.55 45.99
N VAL A 165 -1.85 9.64 45.09
CA VAL A 165 -0.48 9.22 45.40
C VAL A 165 0.04 10.21 46.42
N ASP A 166 -0.03 9.84 47.71
CA ASP A 166 0.66 10.52 48.80
C ASP A 166 2.17 10.38 48.55
N CYS A 167 2.71 11.32 47.78
CA CYS A 167 4.14 11.44 47.58
C CYS A 167 4.73 12.10 48.84
N TYR A 168 5.38 11.28 49.67
CA TYR A 168 6.22 11.70 50.80
C TYR A 168 7.52 12.36 50.34
#